data_AF-A0A7L5DPH5-F1
#
_entry.id   AF-A0A7L5DPH5-F1
#
_cell.length_a   1.000
_cell.length_b   1.000
_cell.length_c   1.000
_cell.angle_alpha   90.00
_cell.angle_beta   90.00
_cell.angle_gamma   90.00
#
_symmetry.space_group_name_H-M   'P 1'
#
loop_
_entity.id
_entity.type
_entity.pdbx_description
1 polymer ?
#
loop_
_entity_poly.entity_id
_entity_poly.type
_entity_poly.pdbx_seq_one_letter_code
_entity_poly.pdbx_strand_id
1 'polypeptide(L)'
;MANTPTKNMALSLTDSPGRQLLESQLNDYIAFLRRQPAFCGTPEQHETLVKHVAQGNELIKLVTAERLKITRQLDQQKHDWMTIEKELTDPIVQAMEPLKNAVDHYNRELLRIQEHQQAEPALAEPADGTEPATTWLNPQIEAVRLPKNVRLDWRFDVIDPNQLPNGYWKIDEAAIRAAIADGVREIPGLRIYAEPVTTFRK
;
A
#
# COMPACT_ATOMS: atom_id res chain seq x y z
N MET A 1 -54.44 16.59 -31.72
CA MET A 1 -53.40 17.48 -31.18
C MET A 1 -52.43 16.62 -30.38
N ALA A 2 -51.26 16.34 -30.95
CA ALA A 2 -50.26 15.50 -30.33
C ALA A 2 -49.39 16.36 -29.40
N ASN A 3 -49.47 16.09 -28.09
CA ASN A 3 -48.48 16.58 -27.13
C ASN A 3 -47.14 15.93 -27.47
N THR A 4 -46.25 16.68 -28.10
CA THR A 4 -44.85 16.29 -28.17
C THR A 4 -44.26 16.39 -26.77
N PRO A 5 -43.75 15.29 -26.19
CA PRO A 5 -43.01 15.41 -24.95
C PRO A 5 -41.78 16.27 -25.27
N THR A 6 -41.69 17.45 -24.64
CA THR A 6 -40.44 18.16 -24.39
C THR A 6 -39.58 17.24 -23.52
N LYS A 7 -39.08 16.20 -24.16
CA LYS A 7 -38.14 15.24 -23.63
C LYS A 7 -36.95 16.10 -23.26
N ASN A 8 -36.68 16.18 -21.97
CA ASN A 8 -35.39 16.63 -21.44
C ASN A 8 -34.32 15.95 -22.30
N MET A 9 -33.79 16.62 -23.33
CA MET A 9 -32.53 16.24 -23.95
C MET A 9 -31.49 16.57 -22.90
N ALA A 10 -31.41 15.70 -21.90
CA ALA A 10 -30.52 15.84 -20.77
C ALA A 10 -29.11 15.80 -21.35
N LEU A 11 -28.42 16.92 -21.22
CA LEU A 11 -26.99 17.03 -21.44
C LEU A 11 -26.30 15.89 -20.68
N SER A 12 -25.80 14.91 -21.42
CA SER A 12 -25.32 13.63 -20.90
C SER A 12 -23.97 13.34 -21.52
N LEU A 13 -22.98 12.97 -20.70
CA LEU A 13 -21.66 12.57 -21.21
C LEU A 13 -21.63 11.11 -21.68
N THR A 14 -22.58 10.28 -21.24
CA THR A 14 -22.63 8.85 -21.58
C THR A 14 -23.32 8.58 -22.91
N ASP A 15 -24.35 9.36 -23.22
CA ASP A 15 -25.15 9.15 -24.43
C ASP A 15 -24.58 9.94 -25.60
N SER A 16 -24.32 9.28 -26.73
CA SER A 16 -23.82 9.91 -27.96
C SER A 16 -24.58 11.18 -28.38
N PRO A 17 -25.94 11.17 -28.49
CA PRO A 17 -26.67 12.38 -28.87
C PRO A 17 -26.63 13.48 -27.79
N GLY A 18 -26.60 13.09 -26.50
CA GLY A 18 -26.48 14.05 -25.38
C GLY A 18 -25.12 14.73 -25.35
N ARG A 19 -24.05 13.99 -25.68
CA ARG A 19 -22.68 14.49 -25.75
C ARG A 19 -22.52 15.48 -26.89
N GLN A 20 -23.05 15.18 -28.08
CA GLN A 20 -23.00 16.10 -29.22
C GLN A 20 -23.69 17.43 -28.92
N LEU A 21 -24.82 17.40 -28.21
CA LEU A 21 -25.54 18.61 -27.81
C LEU A 21 -24.77 19.41 -26.74
N LEU A 22 -24.13 18.72 -25.78
CA LEU A 22 -23.26 19.35 -24.80
C LEU A 22 -22.03 20.00 -25.46
N GLU A 23 -21.39 19.29 -26.39
CA GLU A 23 -20.26 19.79 -27.16
C GLU A 23 -20.66 20.99 -28.02
N SER A 24 -21.82 20.97 -28.68
CA SER A 24 -22.29 22.13 -29.45
C SER A 24 -22.53 23.33 -28.54
N GLN A 25 -23.19 23.15 -27.39
CA GLN A 25 -23.40 24.22 -26.42
C GLN A 25 -22.09 24.80 -25.87
N LEU A 26 -21.11 23.95 -25.54
CA LEU A 26 -19.80 24.40 -25.10
C LEU A 26 -19.07 25.17 -26.20
N ASN A 27 -19.11 24.68 -27.44
CA ASN A 27 -18.49 25.35 -28.58
C ASN A 27 -19.14 26.71 -28.87
N ASP A 28 -20.46 26.79 -28.79
CA ASP A 28 -21.20 28.06 -28.95
C ASP A 28 -20.81 29.05 -27.85
N TYR A 29 -20.71 28.60 -26.60
CA TYR A 29 -20.29 29.43 -25.48
C TYR A 29 -18.82 29.87 -25.59
N ILE A 30 -17.92 28.99 -26.03
CA ILE A 30 -16.51 29.35 -26.30
C ILE A 30 -16.41 30.37 -27.45
N ALA A 31 -17.16 30.17 -28.53
CA ALA A 31 -17.21 31.11 -29.63
C ALA A 31 -17.75 32.48 -29.19
N PHE A 32 -18.75 32.48 -28.29
CA PHE A 32 -19.25 33.68 -27.65
C PHE A 32 -18.17 34.38 -26.82
N LEU A 33 -17.46 33.66 -25.95
CA LEU A 33 -16.39 34.22 -25.12
C LEU A 33 -15.26 34.84 -25.94
N ARG A 34 -14.88 34.20 -27.06
CA ARG A 34 -13.86 34.72 -27.99
C ARG A 34 -14.25 36.03 -28.66
N ARG A 35 -15.54 36.34 -28.77
CA ARG A 35 -16.06 37.60 -29.34
C ARG A 35 -16.13 38.73 -28.31
N GLN A 36 -16.01 38.44 -27.02
CA GLN A 36 -16.09 39.46 -25.98
C GLN A 36 -14.81 40.31 -25.92
N PRO A 37 -14.93 41.63 -25.69
CA PRO A 37 -13.78 42.50 -25.54
C PRO A 37 -12.99 42.16 -24.26
N ALA A 38 -11.66 42.28 -24.32
CA ALA A 38 -10.77 42.01 -23.18
C ALA A 38 -10.83 43.09 -22.08
N PHE A 39 -11.55 44.19 -22.31
CA PHE A 39 -11.65 45.32 -21.39
C PHE A 39 -13.11 45.70 -21.15
N CYS A 40 -13.45 45.98 -19.90
CA CYS A 40 -14.78 46.43 -19.48
C CYS A 40 -14.72 47.96 -19.29
N GLY A 41 -15.30 48.73 -20.22
CA GLY A 41 -15.27 50.19 -20.17
C GLY A 41 -16.47 50.82 -19.45
N THR A 42 -17.60 50.10 -19.38
CA THR A 42 -18.86 50.61 -18.80
C THR A 42 -19.41 49.68 -17.71
N PRO A 43 -20.18 50.20 -16.74
CA PRO A 43 -20.81 49.37 -15.70
C PRO A 43 -21.78 48.33 -16.27
N GLU A 44 -22.48 48.63 -17.36
CA GLU A 44 -23.39 47.71 -18.05
C GLU A 44 -22.65 46.53 -18.69
N GLN A 45 -21.48 46.78 -19.29
CA GLN A 45 -20.60 45.74 -19.82
C GLN A 45 -20.11 44.82 -18.70
N HIS A 46 -19.77 45.38 -17.55
CA HIS A 46 -19.35 44.61 -16.39
C HIS A 46 -20.45 43.65 -15.92
N GLU A 47 -21.68 44.14 -15.74
CA GLU A 47 -22.80 43.29 -15.31
C GLU A 47 -23.08 42.15 -16.32
N THR A 48 -23.01 42.46 -17.61
CA THR A 48 -23.19 41.48 -18.68
C THR A 48 -22.12 40.39 -18.63
N LEU A 49 -20.84 40.77 -18.46
CA LEU A 49 -19.75 39.81 -18.33
C LEU A 49 -19.87 38.95 -17.08
N VAL A 50 -20.30 39.51 -15.95
CA VAL A 50 -20.57 38.75 -14.72
C VAL A 50 -21.65 37.70 -14.96
N LYS A 51 -22.74 38.04 -15.67
CA LYS A 51 -23.79 37.08 -16.05
C LYS A 51 -23.23 35.95 -16.91
N HIS A 52 -22.38 36.26 -17.87
CA HIS A 52 -21.76 35.23 -18.72
C HIS A 52 -20.77 34.35 -17.94
N VAL A 53 -19.95 34.91 -17.06
CA VAL A 53 -19.06 34.13 -16.19
C VAL A 53 -19.88 33.17 -15.31
N ALA A 54 -21.00 33.63 -14.76
CA ALA A 54 -21.91 32.77 -14.01
C ALA A 54 -22.45 31.61 -14.87
N GLN A 55 -22.88 31.88 -16.10
CA GLN A 55 -23.31 30.84 -17.05
C GLN A 55 -22.21 29.81 -17.33
N GLY A 56 -20.96 30.26 -17.52
CA GLY A 56 -19.81 29.38 -17.73
C GLY A 56 -19.55 28.47 -16.53
N ASN A 57 -19.65 29.02 -15.32
CA ASN A 57 -19.54 28.24 -14.08
C ASN A 57 -20.64 27.19 -13.96
N GLU A 58 -21.87 27.48 -14.37
CA GLU A 58 -22.95 26.48 -14.40
C GLU A 58 -22.66 25.35 -15.41
N LEU A 59 -22.16 25.66 -16.61
CA LEU A 59 -21.75 24.64 -17.58
C LEU A 59 -20.62 23.74 -17.02
N ILE A 60 -19.64 24.33 -16.35
CA ILE A 60 -18.56 23.57 -15.68
C ILE A 60 -19.12 22.64 -14.60
N LYS A 61 -20.07 23.12 -13.77
CA LYS A 61 -20.74 22.30 -12.75
C LYS A 61 -21.50 21.13 -13.38
N LEU A 62 -22.22 21.36 -14.48
CA LEU A 62 -22.95 20.32 -15.20
C LEU A 62 -22.00 19.24 -15.72
N VAL A 63 -20.92 19.62 -16.42
CA VAL A 63 -19.91 18.67 -16.92
C VAL A 63 -19.27 17.89 -15.77
N THR A 64 -18.97 18.56 -14.66
CA THR A 64 -18.40 17.92 -13.47
C THR A 64 -19.37 16.93 -12.83
N ALA A 65 -20.66 17.27 -12.76
CA ALA A 65 -21.70 16.38 -12.24
C ALA A 65 -21.86 15.12 -13.11
N GLU A 66 -21.87 15.26 -14.43
CA GLU A 66 -21.93 14.12 -15.37
C GLU A 66 -20.67 13.25 -15.27
N ARG A 67 -19.48 13.86 -15.17
CA ARG A 67 -18.23 13.13 -14.93
C ARG A 67 -18.32 12.29 -13.67
N LEU A 68 -18.81 12.87 -12.57
CA LEU A 68 -18.95 12.18 -11.29
C LEU A 68 -19.94 11.02 -11.32
N LYS A 69 -21.01 11.12 -12.11
CA LYS A 69 -21.93 9.99 -12.33
C LYS A 69 -21.20 8.79 -12.96
N ILE A 70 -20.41 9.05 -14.00
CA ILE A 70 -19.61 8.02 -14.67
C ILE A 70 -18.59 7.40 -13.72
N THR A 71 -17.82 8.22 -13.00
CA THR A 71 -16.78 7.69 -12.11
C THR A 71 -17.37 6.87 -10.97
N ARG A 72 -18.51 7.28 -10.40
CA ARG A 72 -19.20 6.51 -9.35
C ARG A 72 -19.64 5.13 -9.83
N GLN A 73 -20.13 5.02 -11.07
CA GLN A 73 -20.50 3.73 -11.65
C GLN A 73 -19.28 2.82 -11.85
N LEU A 74 -18.17 3.38 -12.33
CA LEU A 74 -16.91 2.63 -12.49
C LEU A 74 -16.32 2.21 -11.13
N ASP A 75 -16.39 3.07 -10.12
CA ASP A 75 -15.95 2.76 -8.76
C ASP A 75 -16.77 1.60 -8.16
N GLN A 76 -18.09 1.60 -8.40
CA GLN A 76 -18.94 0.48 -8.01
C GLN A 76 -18.57 -0.81 -8.73
N GLN A 77 -18.41 -0.78 -10.06
CA GLN A 77 -18.00 -1.96 -10.83
C GLN A 77 -16.64 -2.51 -10.38
N LYS A 78 -15.69 -1.63 -10.10
CA LYS A 78 -14.40 -1.99 -9.53
C LYS A 78 -14.56 -2.69 -8.18
N HIS A 79 -15.41 -2.15 -7.30
CA HIS A 79 -15.69 -2.76 -6.01
C HIS A 79 -16.31 -4.15 -6.15
N ASP A 80 -17.25 -4.31 -7.07
CA ASP A 80 -17.90 -5.59 -7.35
C ASP A 80 -16.87 -6.61 -7.86
N TRP A 81 -15.98 -6.23 -8.78
CA TRP A 81 -14.89 -7.10 -9.25
C TRP A 81 -13.90 -7.49 -8.15
N MET A 82 -13.52 -6.57 -7.28
CA MET A 82 -12.66 -6.88 -6.12
C MET A 82 -13.34 -7.87 -5.16
N THR A 83 -14.67 -7.75 -5.00
CA THR A 83 -15.45 -8.67 -4.18
C THR A 83 -15.46 -10.07 -4.78
N ILE A 84 -15.73 -10.18 -6.09
CA ILE A 84 -15.69 -11.46 -6.80
C ILE A 84 -14.30 -12.08 -6.77
N GLU A 85 -13.24 -11.28 -7.01
CA GLU A 85 -11.86 -11.77 -6.92
C GLU A 85 -11.57 -12.35 -5.53
N LYS A 86 -11.99 -11.64 -4.47
CA LYS A 86 -11.83 -12.10 -3.09
C LYS A 86 -12.60 -13.39 -2.83
N GLU A 87 -13.86 -13.47 -3.25
CA GLU A 87 -14.68 -14.69 -3.09
C GLU A 87 -14.07 -15.91 -3.80
N LEU A 88 -13.43 -15.71 -4.95
CA LEU A 88 -12.76 -16.78 -5.69
C LEU A 88 -11.39 -17.15 -5.11
N THR A 89 -10.67 -16.19 -4.53
CA THR A 89 -9.30 -16.41 -4.04
C THR A 89 -9.25 -16.85 -2.58
N ASP A 90 -10.19 -16.41 -1.74
CA ASP A 90 -10.25 -16.72 -0.32
C ASP A 90 -10.24 -18.23 -0.01
N PRO A 91 -11.01 -19.11 -0.71
CA PRO A 91 -10.96 -20.55 -0.44
C PRO A 91 -9.59 -21.17 -0.73
N ILE A 92 -8.89 -20.68 -1.75
CA ILE A 92 -7.54 -21.14 -2.10
C ILE A 92 -6.55 -20.71 -1.01
N VAL A 93 -6.63 -19.45 -0.58
CA VAL A 93 -5.80 -18.92 0.50
C VAL A 93 -6.02 -19.71 1.79
N GLN A 94 -7.28 -19.95 2.16
CA GLN A 94 -7.64 -20.77 3.33
C GLN A 94 -7.13 -22.21 3.23
N ALA A 95 -7.22 -22.84 2.05
CA ALA A 95 -6.69 -24.18 1.83
C ALA A 95 -5.15 -24.25 1.89
N MET A 96 -4.46 -23.18 1.51
CA MET A 96 -3.00 -23.08 1.58
C MET A 96 -2.47 -22.78 2.98
N GLU A 97 -3.29 -22.22 3.87
CA GLU A 97 -2.90 -21.79 5.21
C GLU A 97 -2.22 -22.88 6.07
N PRO A 98 -2.74 -24.13 6.18
CA PRO A 98 -2.04 -25.17 6.95
C PRO A 98 -0.67 -25.53 6.37
N LEU A 99 -0.50 -25.44 5.05
CA LEU A 99 0.80 -25.71 4.41
C LEU A 99 1.81 -24.60 4.72
N LYS A 100 1.38 -23.34 4.70
CA LYS A 100 2.21 -22.20 5.12
C LYS A 100 2.63 -22.35 6.59
N ASN A 101 1.67 -22.64 7.47
CA ASN A 101 1.94 -22.85 8.89
C ASN A 101 2.95 -23.99 9.14
N ALA A 102 2.86 -25.09 8.38
CA ALA A 102 3.82 -26.19 8.49
C ALA A 102 5.24 -25.77 8.06
N VAL A 103 5.35 -25.01 6.96
CA VAL A 103 6.64 -24.49 6.49
C VAL A 103 7.23 -23.50 7.51
N ASP A 104 6.42 -22.59 8.04
CA ASP A 104 6.87 -21.61 9.03
C ASP A 104 7.29 -22.29 10.34
N HIS A 105 6.55 -23.30 10.78
CA HIS A 105 6.94 -24.13 11.93
C HIS A 105 8.30 -24.80 11.70
N TYR A 106 8.51 -25.44 10.55
CA TYR A 106 9.79 -26.08 10.23
C TYR A 106 10.95 -25.07 10.20
N ASN A 107 10.73 -23.88 9.63
CA ASN A 107 11.75 -22.84 9.58
C ASN A 107 12.12 -22.31 10.98
N ARG A 108 11.15 -22.22 11.90
CA ARG A 108 11.41 -21.88 13.30
C ARG A 108 12.24 -22.95 13.99
N GLU A 109 11.92 -24.23 13.78
CA GLU A 109 12.70 -25.34 14.35
C GLU A 109 14.12 -25.38 13.79
N LEU A 110 14.32 -25.12 12.50
CA LEU A 110 15.66 -25.01 11.91
C LEU A 110 16.50 -23.93 12.59
N LEU A 111 15.93 -22.74 12.83
CA LEU A 111 16.65 -21.67 13.53
C LEU A 111 16.95 -22.04 14.98
N ARG A 112 15.99 -22.65 15.69
CA ARG A 112 16.21 -23.11 17.06
C ARG A 112 17.37 -24.10 17.16
N ILE A 113 17.44 -25.06 16.23
CA ILE A 113 18.55 -26.03 16.17
C ILE A 113 19.87 -25.31 15.90
N GLN A 114 19.87 -24.33 14.99
CA GLN A 114 21.06 -23.55 14.67
C GLN A 114 21.57 -22.73 15.87
N GLU A 115 20.67 -22.10 16.62
CA GLU A 115 21.00 -21.36 17.85
C GLU A 115 21.61 -22.30 18.92
N HIS A 116 21.00 -23.46 19.15
CA HIS A 116 21.55 -24.45 20.08
C HIS A 116 22.95 -24.92 19.67
N GLN A 117 23.17 -25.22 18.39
CA GLN A 117 24.48 -25.61 17.86
C GLN A 117 25.54 -24.52 17.98
N GLN A 118 25.15 -23.25 17.96
CA GLN A 118 26.08 -22.13 18.14
C GLN A 118 26.36 -21.83 19.61
N ALA A 119 25.42 -22.13 20.52
CA ALA A 119 25.59 -21.94 21.96
C ALA A 119 26.44 -23.04 22.62
N GLU A 120 26.32 -24.31 22.19
CA GLU A 120 27.11 -25.43 22.75
C GLU A 120 28.64 -25.25 22.68
N PRO A 121 29.27 -24.79 21.57
CA PRO A 121 30.73 -24.63 21.51
C PRO A 121 31.26 -23.46 22.35
N ALA A 122 30.41 -22.56 22.85
CA ALA A 122 30.83 -21.49 23.76
C ALA A 122 30.96 -21.94 25.23
N LEU A 123 30.36 -23.09 25.59
CA LEU A 123 30.43 -23.68 26.93
C LEU A 123 31.50 -24.77 27.05
N ALA A 124 31.98 -25.30 25.92
CA ALA A 124 33.15 -26.18 25.88
C ALA A 124 34.42 -25.32 25.85
N GLU A 125 34.85 -24.82 27.01
CA GLU A 125 36.20 -24.25 27.13
C GLU A 125 37.25 -25.28 26.68
N PRO A 126 38.30 -24.87 25.93
CA PRO A 126 39.39 -25.76 25.58
C PRO A 126 40.16 -26.12 26.85
N ALA A 127 39.88 -27.30 27.40
CA ALA A 127 40.76 -27.92 28.38
C ALA A 127 42.13 -28.13 27.71
N ASP A 128 43.10 -27.46 28.30
CA ASP A 128 44.51 -27.41 27.92
C ASP A 128 45.13 -28.81 27.74
N GLY A 129 45.94 -28.96 26.69
CA GLY A 129 47.05 -29.92 26.64
C GLY A 129 46.80 -31.36 26.19
N THR A 130 47.39 -31.68 25.02
CA THR A 130 48.03 -32.97 24.67
C THR A 130 47.13 -34.13 24.21
N GLU A 131 46.99 -34.31 22.88
CA GLU A 131 47.39 -35.50 22.10
C GLU A 131 46.70 -35.52 20.71
N PRO A 132 47.39 -35.93 19.62
CA PRO A 132 46.81 -35.99 18.28
C PRO A 132 46.02 -37.30 18.12
N ALA A 133 44.78 -37.34 18.62
CA ALA A 133 43.94 -38.53 18.47
C ALA A 133 42.51 -38.17 18.06
N THR A 134 42.15 -38.74 16.90
CA THR A 134 40.80 -38.97 16.38
C THR A 134 39.97 -37.77 15.86
N THR A 135 40.33 -37.34 14.65
CA THR A 135 39.49 -36.56 13.69
C THR A 135 38.18 -37.26 13.26
N TRP A 136 37.77 -38.37 13.89
CA TRP A 136 36.66 -39.23 13.47
C TRP A 136 35.36 -38.92 14.24
N LEU A 137 35.42 -38.09 15.29
CA LEU A 137 34.24 -37.70 16.10
C LEU A 137 33.67 -36.31 15.78
N ASN A 138 34.29 -35.54 14.88
CA ASN A 138 33.71 -34.29 14.39
C ASN A 138 33.07 -34.55 13.02
N PRO A 139 31.79 -34.95 12.93
CA PRO A 139 31.10 -34.83 11.66
C PRO A 139 31.19 -33.36 11.27
N GLN A 140 31.84 -33.07 10.13
CA GLN A 140 31.71 -31.76 9.50
C GLN A 140 30.25 -31.62 9.06
N ILE A 141 29.40 -31.18 9.99
CA ILE A 141 28.06 -30.74 9.71
C ILE A 141 28.27 -29.48 8.88
N GLU A 142 28.13 -29.59 7.55
CA GLU A 142 28.07 -28.42 6.69
C GLU A 142 27.05 -27.47 7.29
N ALA A 143 27.50 -26.28 7.70
CA ALA A 143 26.65 -25.26 8.28
C ALA A 143 25.39 -25.14 7.42
N VAL A 144 24.26 -25.58 7.97
CA VAL A 144 22.99 -25.66 7.25
C VAL A 144 22.68 -24.26 6.74
N ARG A 145 22.92 -24.04 5.44
CA ARG A 145 22.68 -22.74 4.82
C ARG A 145 21.19 -22.46 4.94
N LEU A 146 20.84 -21.23 5.33
CA LEU A 146 19.44 -20.82 5.41
C LEU A 146 18.70 -21.22 4.12
N PRO A 147 17.49 -21.79 4.21
CA PRO A 147 16.75 -22.21 3.03
C PRO A 147 16.56 -21.03 2.07
N LYS A 148 16.60 -21.30 0.76
CA LYS A 148 16.67 -20.30 -0.33
C LYS A 148 15.56 -19.22 -0.35
N ASN A 149 14.54 -19.29 0.50
CA ASN A 149 13.41 -18.35 0.57
C ASN A 149 13.09 -17.83 1.99
N VAL A 150 13.95 -18.11 2.98
CA VAL A 150 13.78 -17.60 4.35
C VAL A 150 14.62 -16.35 4.49
N ARG A 151 13.99 -15.24 4.87
CA ARG A 151 14.67 -14.00 5.26
C ARG A 151 14.49 -13.81 6.75
N LEU A 152 15.54 -13.35 7.42
CA LEU A 152 15.44 -12.91 8.81
C LEU A 152 14.94 -11.47 8.79
N ASP A 153 13.76 -11.25 9.37
CA ASP A 153 13.23 -9.90 9.60
C ASP A 153 13.51 -9.54 11.07
N TRP A 154 14.14 -8.39 11.28
CA TRP A 154 14.51 -7.98 12.63
C TRP A 154 13.33 -7.24 13.27
N ARG A 155 12.81 -7.82 14.34
CA ARG A 155 11.72 -7.26 15.14
C ARG A 155 12.22 -6.85 16.51
N PHE A 156 11.45 -5.98 17.16
CA PHE A 156 11.76 -5.54 18.50
C PHE A 156 10.49 -5.47 19.36
N ASP A 157 10.62 -5.89 20.60
CA ASP A 157 9.59 -5.72 21.64
C ASP A 157 10.09 -4.75 22.71
N VAL A 158 9.22 -3.88 23.19
CA VAL A 158 9.53 -2.97 24.31
C VAL A 158 9.31 -3.71 25.62
N ILE A 159 10.38 -4.00 26.37
CA ILE A 159 10.29 -4.67 27.67
C ILE A 159 10.00 -3.64 28.78
N ASP A 160 10.71 -2.52 28.77
CA ASP A 160 10.61 -1.51 29.83
C ASP A 160 10.60 -0.09 29.23
N PRO A 161 9.44 0.58 29.19
CA PRO A 161 9.35 1.94 28.66
C PRO A 161 10.09 2.97 29.53
N ASN A 162 10.44 2.66 30.78
CA ASN A 162 11.14 3.58 31.69
C ASN A 162 12.66 3.56 31.53
N GLN A 163 13.22 2.58 30.81
CA GLN A 163 14.65 2.52 30.48
C GLN A 163 15.00 3.28 29.20
N LEU A 164 13.99 3.75 28.46
CA LEU A 164 14.18 4.59 27.29
C LEU A 164 14.50 6.03 27.74
N PRO A 165 15.60 6.65 27.26
CA PRO A 165 15.98 8.00 27.65
C PRO A 165 14.83 9.01 27.45
N ASN A 166 14.63 9.91 28.43
CA ASN A 166 13.52 10.89 28.55
C ASN A 166 13.35 11.91 27.40
N GLY A 167 13.95 11.68 26.22
CA GLY A 167 13.72 12.44 24.98
C GLY A 167 12.78 11.76 23.97
N TYR A 168 12.34 10.52 24.19
CA TYR A 168 11.63 9.69 23.21
C TYR A 168 10.21 9.25 23.64
N TRP A 169 9.40 10.13 24.25
CA TRP A 169 8.00 9.80 24.59
C TRP A 169 7.06 9.53 23.39
N LYS A 170 7.59 9.59 22.17
CA LYS A 170 7.08 8.80 21.05
C LYS A 170 8.20 7.84 20.65
N ILE A 171 7.94 6.54 20.76
CA ILE A 171 8.81 5.52 20.18
C ILE A 171 8.88 5.83 18.69
N ASP A 172 10.00 6.38 18.24
CA ASP A 172 10.25 6.55 16.83
C ASP A 172 10.68 5.19 16.28
N GLU A 173 9.69 4.40 15.86
CA GLU A 173 9.93 3.10 15.24
C GLU A 173 10.87 3.20 14.04
N ALA A 174 10.84 4.32 13.30
CA ALA A 174 11.71 4.52 12.15
C ALA A 174 13.17 4.67 12.58
N ALA A 175 13.43 5.42 13.65
CA ALA A 175 14.78 5.55 14.23
C ALA A 175 15.31 4.21 14.78
N ILE A 176 14.45 3.41 15.44
CA ILE A 176 14.84 2.09 15.94
C ILE A 176 15.16 1.14 14.78
N ARG A 177 14.31 1.11 13.74
CA ARG A 177 14.58 0.29 12.55
C ARG A 177 15.85 0.72 11.82
N ALA A 178 16.14 2.02 11.76
CA ALA A 178 17.39 2.54 11.20
C ALA A 178 18.60 2.07 12.01
N ALA A 179 18.57 2.16 13.34
CA ALA A 179 19.64 1.67 14.19
C ALA A 179 19.88 0.14 14.05
N ILE A 180 18.81 -0.64 13.94
CA ILE A 180 18.90 -2.09 13.68
C ILE A 180 19.51 -2.36 12.29
N ALA A 181 19.15 -1.56 11.28
CA ALA A 181 19.73 -1.65 9.95
C ALA A 181 21.22 -1.29 9.92
N ASP A 182 21.65 -0.34 10.78
CA ASP A 182 23.05 0.03 11.00
C ASP A 182 23.83 -1.04 11.80
N GLY A 183 23.16 -2.09 12.28
CA GLY A 183 23.78 -3.25 12.94
C GLY A 183 23.72 -3.21 14.46
N VAL A 184 23.00 -2.26 15.07
CA VAL A 184 22.79 -2.24 16.53
C VAL A 184 21.89 -3.41 16.93
N ARG A 185 22.39 -4.30 17.79
CA ARG A 185 21.68 -5.51 18.24
C ARG A 185 21.14 -5.43 19.66
N GLU A 186 21.61 -4.49 20.46
CA GLU A 186 21.20 -4.30 21.85
C GLU A 186 20.86 -2.82 22.08
N ILE A 187 19.63 -2.54 22.50
CA ILE A 187 19.18 -1.20 22.89
C ILE A 187 18.51 -1.34 24.27
N PRO A 188 18.91 -0.55 25.28
CA PRO A 188 18.30 -0.60 26.60
C PRO A 188 16.77 -0.45 26.53
N GLY A 189 16.04 -1.33 27.22
CA GLY A 189 14.57 -1.35 27.21
C GLY A 189 13.92 -2.06 26.00
N LEU A 190 14.69 -2.47 24.99
CA LEU A 190 14.20 -3.18 23.80
C LEU A 190 14.80 -4.59 23.70
N ARG A 191 13.94 -5.58 23.42
CA ARG A 191 14.35 -6.92 22.99
C ARG A 191 14.35 -6.97 21.47
N ILE A 192 15.54 -6.94 20.87
CA ILE A 192 15.68 -7.12 19.42
C ILE A 192 15.87 -8.62 19.15
N TYR A 193 15.10 -9.17 18.22
CA TYR A 193 15.21 -10.57 17.82
C TYR A 193 14.96 -10.72 16.31
N ALA A 194 15.54 -11.75 15.72
CA ALA A 194 15.33 -12.07 14.32
C ALA A 194 14.18 -13.07 14.20
N GLU A 195 13.14 -12.74 13.43
CA GLU A 195 12.05 -13.67 13.12
C GLU A 195 12.23 -14.21 11.69
N PRO A 196 12.16 -15.55 11.48
CA PRO A 196 12.15 -16.10 10.13
C PRO A 196 10.85 -15.72 9.42
N VAL A 197 10.96 -15.01 8.30
CA VAL A 197 9.85 -14.73 7.39
C VAL A 197 10.05 -15.51 6.11
N THR A 198 9.16 -16.47 5.86
CA THR A 198 9.12 -17.24 4.61
C THR A 198 8.40 -16.43 3.54
N THR A 199 9.11 -16.04 2.48
CA THR A 199 8.46 -15.35 1.34
C THR A 199 8.08 -16.36 0.27
N PHE A 200 6.78 -16.57 0.06
CA PHE A 200 6.27 -17.33 -1.09
C PHE A 200 6.13 -16.37 -2.28
N ARG A 201 7.14 -16.33 -3.15
CA ARG A 201 7.04 -15.57 -4.41
C ARG A 201 6.03 -16.26 -5.34
N LYS A 202 5.17 -15.46 -5.98
CA LYS A 202 4.29 -15.88 -7.08
C LYS A 202 5.11 -16.10 -8.36
#